data_AF-G7CET0-F1
#
_entry.id   AF-G7CET0-F1
#
_cell.length_a   1.000
_cell.length_b   1.000
_cell.length_c   1.000
_cell.angle_alpha   90.00
_cell.angle_beta   90.00
_cell.angle_gamma   90.00
#
_symmetry.space_group_name_H-M   'P 1'
#
loop_
_entity.id
_entity.type
_entity.pdbx_description
1 polymer ?
#
loop_
_entity_poly.entity_id
_entity_poly.type
_entity_poly.pdbx_seq_one_letter_code
_entity_poly.pdbx_strand_id
1 'polypeptide(L)'
;MAEPGHLFRRAFSWLPAQFAPQNDAPVGAPRQFGSTEHLSTEAVAAFVDGELGMTAHLRAAHHLSLCPQCAAEVDAQAQARAALRESRPVDVPNSLWGLLSEIPNRTSATTPEDPKPPPFADWQPRGWRKRR
;
A
#
# COMPACT_ATOMS: atom_id res chain seq x y z
N MET A 1 32.56 53.06 -13.18
CA MET A 1 32.38 52.21 -14.38
C MET A 1 32.46 50.75 -13.91
N ALA A 2 31.61 49.89 -14.48
CA ALA A 2 30.88 48.79 -13.83
C ALA A 2 31.67 47.55 -13.36
N GLU A 3 31.08 46.87 -12.36
CA GLU A 3 31.41 45.53 -11.85
C GLU A 3 31.07 44.39 -12.84
N PRO A 4 31.84 43.28 -12.87
CA PRO A 4 31.44 42.08 -13.60
C PRO A 4 30.69 41.09 -12.70
N GLY A 5 29.37 41.17 -12.74
CA GLY A 5 28.48 40.11 -12.26
C GLY A 5 27.87 39.30 -13.41
N HIS A 6 27.62 38.02 -13.14
CA HIS A 6 26.47 37.27 -13.65
C HIS A 6 26.44 36.87 -15.15
N LEU A 7 27.27 35.90 -15.57
CA LEU A 7 27.11 35.24 -16.88
C LEU A 7 26.84 33.73 -16.82
N PHE A 8 26.12 33.23 -15.80
CA PHE A 8 25.67 31.83 -15.75
C PHE A 8 24.18 31.65 -15.50
N ARG A 9 23.33 32.54 -16.03
CA ARG A 9 21.88 32.37 -15.86
C ARG A 9 21.09 32.71 -17.13
N ARG A 10 21.29 31.98 -18.23
CA ARG A 10 20.37 32.07 -19.38
C ARG A 10 20.43 30.90 -20.38
N ALA A 11 20.03 29.70 -19.95
CA ALA A 11 19.85 28.59 -20.90
C ALA A 11 18.61 27.69 -20.66
N PHE A 12 17.68 28.07 -19.78
CA PHE A 12 16.46 27.28 -19.52
C PHE A 12 15.22 28.15 -19.26
N SER A 13 14.96 29.17 -20.10
CA SER A 13 13.78 30.05 -19.95
C SER A 13 12.60 29.68 -20.85
N TRP A 14 12.53 28.46 -21.39
CA TRP A 14 11.44 28.01 -22.28
C TRP A 14 10.56 26.90 -21.69
N LEU A 15 10.86 26.42 -20.48
CA LEU A 15 10.00 25.45 -19.81
C LEU A 15 8.86 26.17 -19.07
N PRO A 16 7.60 25.70 -19.20
CA PRO A 16 6.48 26.24 -18.44
C PRO A 16 6.77 26.20 -16.93
N ALA A 17 6.51 27.30 -16.22
CA ALA A 17 6.85 27.46 -14.80
C ALA A 17 6.25 26.36 -13.88
N GLN A 18 5.24 25.62 -14.34
CA GLN A 18 4.68 24.46 -13.63
C GLN A 18 5.65 23.29 -13.43
N PHE A 19 6.80 23.27 -14.12
CA PHE A 19 7.82 22.23 -13.99
C PHE A 19 9.08 22.69 -13.23
N ALA A 20 9.09 23.92 -12.70
CA ALA A 20 10.20 24.38 -11.88
C ALA A 20 10.20 23.58 -10.54
N PRO A 21 11.37 23.09 -10.08
CA PRO A 21 11.46 22.44 -8.78
C PRO A 21 11.08 23.44 -7.69
N GLN A 22 9.96 23.21 -7.00
CA GLN A 22 9.45 24.06 -5.91
C GLN A 22 10.24 23.93 -4.60
N ASN A 23 11.52 23.56 -4.66
CA ASN A 23 12.37 23.44 -3.47
C ASN A 23 13.38 24.59 -3.46
N ASP A 24 13.03 25.67 -2.76
CA ASP A 24 13.95 26.77 -2.39
C ASP A 24 14.85 26.41 -1.19
N ALA A 25 14.93 25.12 -0.85
CA ALA A 25 15.73 24.65 0.28
C ALA A 25 17.24 24.82 0.02
N PRO A 26 18.03 25.27 1.01
CA PRO A 26 19.47 25.42 0.86
C PRO A 26 20.12 24.06 0.56
N VAL A 27 21.18 24.07 -0.25
CA VAL A 27 21.93 22.86 -0.62
C VAL A 27 22.40 22.12 0.64
N GLY A 28 21.87 20.92 0.85
CA GLY A 28 22.16 20.08 2.03
C GLY A 28 21.01 19.95 3.04
N ALA A 29 19.93 20.72 2.91
CA ALA A 29 18.73 20.49 3.70
C ALA A 29 18.02 19.18 3.25
N PRO A 30 17.44 18.41 4.19
CA PRO A 30 16.68 17.22 3.84
C PRO A 30 15.51 17.58 2.92
N ARG A 31 15.27 16.76 1.90
CA ARG A 31 14.14 16.97 0.97
C ARG A 31 12.85 16.98 1.77
N GLN A 32 12.08 18.05 1.64
CA GLN A 32 10.73 18.12 2.20
C GLN A 32 9.77 17.47 1.20
N PHE A 33 8.86 16.64 1.70
CA PHE A 33 7.83 15.99 0.90
C PHE A 33 6.49 16.69 1.15
N GLY A 34 5.73 16.92 0.08
CA GLY A 34 4.35 17.37 0.20
C GLY A 34 3.43 16.22 0.67
N SER A 35 2.27 16.54 1.25
CA SER A 35 1.34 15.53 1.80
C SER A 35 0.92 14.44 0.81
N THR A 36 0.94 14.72 -0.49
CA THR A 36 0.60 13.76 -1.55
C THR A 36 1.80 13.00 -2.13
N GLU A 37 3.03 13.36 -1.74
CA GLU A 37 4.25 12.69 -2.20
C GLU A 37 4.64 11.49 -1.32
N HIS A 38 3.95 11.27 -0.21
CA HIS A 38 4.15 10.14 0.68
C HIS A 38 3.59 8.84 0.09
N LEU A 39 4.10 7.70 0.56
CA LEU A 39 3.51 6.40 0.24
C LEU A 39 2.06 6.35 0.74
N SER A 40 1.16 5.74 -0.05
CA SER A 40 -0.21 5.50 0.44
C SER A 40 -0.20 4.42 1.52
N THR A 41 -1.24 4.39 2.35
CA THR A 41 -1.42 3.38 3.39
C THR A 41 -1.39 1.96 2.84
N GLU A 42 -1.95 1.73 1.65
CA GLU A 42 -1.93 0.45 0.97
C GLU A 42 -0.52 0.08 0.49
N ALA A 43 0.26 1.07 0.03
CA ALA A 43 1.64 0.84 -0.40
C ALA A 43 2.55 0.50 0.79
N VAL A 44 2.34 1.14 1.96
CA VAL A 44 3.03 0.81 3.21
C VAL A 44 2.72 -0.63 3.64
N ALA A 45 1.44 -1.00 3.67
CA ALA A 45 1.02 -2.36 4.02
C ALA A 45 1.61 -3.41 3.05
N ALA A 46 1.48 -3.19 1.74
CA ALA A 46 2.02 -4.11 0.73
C ALA A 46 3.55 -4.21 0.78
N PHE A 47 4.26 -3.12 1.11
CA PHE A 47 5.72 -3.15 1.29
C PHE A 47 6.12 -4.04 2.46
N VAL A 48 5.47 -3.87 3.62
CA VAL A 48 5.73 -4.64 4.85
C VAL A 48 5.38 -6.12 4.67
N ASP A 49 4.30 -6.43 3.96
CA ASP A 49 3.89 -7.81 3.71
C ASP A 49 4.70 -8.49 2.59
N GLY A 50 5.47 -7.72 1.80
CA GLY A 50 6.27 -8.25 0.70
C GLY A 50 5.47 -8.49 -0.59
N GLU A 51 4.29 -7.88 -0.70
CA GLU A 51 3.34 -8.08 -1.80
C GLU A 51 3.54 -7.10 -2.96
N LEU A 52 4.48 -6.17 -2.84
CA LEU A 52 4.85 -5.29 -3.95
C LEU A 52 5.69 -6.03 -5.00
N GLY A 53 5.35 -5.85 -6.27
CA GLY A 53 6.22 -6.26 -7.37
C GLY A 53 7.58 -5.55 -7.29
N MET A 54 8.64 -6.20 -7.80
CA MET A 54 10.04 -5.79 -7.65
C MET A 54 10.29 -4.29 -7.94
N THR A 55 9.78 -3.76 -9.06
CA THR A 55 9.97 -2.35 -9.43
C THR A 55 9.30 -1.39 -8.44
N ALA A 56 8.13 -1.73 -7.91
CA ALA A 56 7.44 -0.93 -6.90
C ALA A 56 8.17 -1.00 -5.56
N HIS A 57 8.67 -2.19 -5.19
CA HIS A 57 9.47 -2.40 -4.00
C HIS A 57 10.73 -1.52 -4.01
N LEU A 58 11.50 -1.51 -5.10
CA LEU A 58 12.71 -0.67 -5.21
C LEU A 58 12.41 0.83 -5.11
N ARG A 59 11.30 1.29 -5.71
CA ARG A 59 10.86 2.70 -5.59
C ARG A 59 10.46 3.05 -4.16
N ALA A 60 9.73 2.17 -3.49
CA ALA A 60 9.37 2.36 -2.09
C ALA A 60 10.62 2.38 -1.21
N ALA A 61 11.53 1.42 -1.34
CA ALA A 61 12.78 1.37 -0.58
C ALA A 61 13.63 2.64 -0.78
N HIS A 62 13.73 3.14 -2.02
CA HIS A 62 14.37 4.41 -2.30
C HIS A 62 13.63 5.61 -1.68
N HIS A 63 12.30 5.61 -1.66
CA HIS A 63 11.54 6.66 -0.97
C HIS A 63 11.79 6.64 0.55
N LEU A 64 11.83 5.45 1.17
CA LEU A 64 12.07 5.29 2.60
C LEU A 64 13.45 5.79 3.03
N SER A 65 14.49 5.68 2.18
CA SER A 65 15.81 6.23 2.49
C SER A 65 15.85 7.76 2.49
N LEU A 66 14.86 8.41 1.88
CA LEU A 66 14.76 9.86 1.76
C LEU A 66 13.71 10.47 2.70
N CYS A 67 12.66 9.72 3.05
CA CYS A 67 11.50 10.20 3.79
C CYS A 67 11.37 9.51 5.16
N PRO A 68 11.79 10.15 6.26
CA PRO A 68 11.74 9.54 7.60
C PRO A 68 10.32 9.30 8.10
N GLN A 69 9.33 10.07 7.63
CA GLN A 69 7.93 9.86 7.99
C GLN A 69 7.41 8.52 7.46
N CYS A 70 7.64 8.22 6.18
CA CYS A 70 7.21 6.94 5.60
C CYS A 70 8.00 5.76 6.18
N ALA A 71 9.27 5.97 6.56
CA ALA A 71 10.04 4.96 7.30
C ALA A 71 9.38 4.63 8.65
N ALA A 72 8.97 5.64 9.42
CA ALA A 72 8.26 5.44 10.68
C ALA A 72 6.91 4.73 10.51
N GLU A 73 6.17 5.03 9.44
CA GLU A 73 4.90 4.35 9.12
C GLU A 73 5.13 2.87 8.78
N VAL A 74 6.18 2.54 8.02
CA VAL A 74 6.58 1.16 7.72
C VAL A 74 6.95 0.40 8.98
N ASP A 75 7.71 1.02 9.89
CA ASP A 75 8.09 0.41 11.17
C ASP A 75 6.85 0.14 12.04
N ALA A 76 5.92 1.09 12.12
CA ALA A 76 4.68 0.93 12.86
C ALA A 76 3.81 -0.22 12.30
N GLN A 77 3.69 -0.31 10.98
CA GLN A 77 2.97 -1.39 10.31
C GLN A 77 3.65 -2.76 10.51
N ALA A 78 4.99 -2.80 10.49
CA ALA A 78 5.76 -4.02 10.77
C ALA A 78 5.57 -4.50 12.22
N GLN A 79 5.57 -3.59 13.18
CA GLN A 79 5.27 -3.90 14.59
C GLN A 79 3.85 -4.44 14.75
N ALA A 80 2.86 -3.81 14.11
CA ALA A 80 1.47 -4.30 14.14
C ALA A 80 1.37 -5.73 13.56
N ARG A 81 2.05 -5.99 12.45
CA ARG A 81 2.12 -7.33 11.85
C ARG A 81 2.77 -8.36 12.78
N ALA A 82 3.86 -8.00 13.44
CA ALA A 82 4.53 -8.87 14.41
C ALA A 82 3.59 -9.21 15.58
N ALA A 83 2.94 -8.20 16.16
CA ALA A 83 1.98 -8.37 17.26
C ALA A 83 0.81 -9.30 16.87
N LEU A 84 0.29 -9.20 15.64
CA LEU A 84 -0.74 -10.11 15.15
C LEU A 84 -0.23 -11.54 14.99
N ARG A 85 1.00 -11.73 14.52
CA ARG A 85 1.61 -13.07 14.36
C ARG A 85 1.93 -13.72 15.69
N GLU A 86 2.28 -12.92 16.69
CA GLU A 86 2.54 -13.38 18.06
C GLU A 86 1.25 -13.56 18.87
N SER A 87 0.13 -13.01 18.40
CA SER A 87 -1.17 -13.28 19.01
C SER A 87 -1.49 -14.77 18.95
N ARG A 88 -2.18 -15.27 19.99
CA ARG A 88 -2.48 -16.70 20.13
C ARG A 88 -3.10 -17.27 18.84
N PRO A 89 -2.75 -18.52 18.45
CA PRO A 89 -3.39 -19.17 17.33
C PRO A 89 -4.91 -19.16 17.51
N VAL A 90 -5.62 -18.83 16.43
CA VAL A 90 -7.06 -19.03 16.39
C VAL A 90 -7.30 -20.54 16.37
N ASP A 91 -7.88 -21.07 17.44
CA ASP A 91 -8.21 -22.48 17.50
C ASP A 91 -9.39 -22.78 16.56
N VAL A 92 -9.26 -23.83 15.75
CA VAL A 92 -10.28 -24.20 14.78
C VAL A 92 -11.18 -25.25 15.45
N PRO A 93 -12.49 -24.99 15.62
CA PRO A 93 -13.38 -25.96 16.24
C PRO A 93 -13.36 -27.30 15.52
N ASN A 94 -13.27 -28.41 16.26
CA ASN A 94 -13.30 -29.78 15.70
C ASN A 94 -14.56 -30.03 14.84
N SER A 95 -15.68 -29.39 15.17
CA SER A 95 -16.90 -29.44 14.36
C SER A 95 -16.72 -28.86 12.96
N LEU A 96 -15.97 -27.75 12.82
CA LEU A 96 -15.66 -27.16 11.52
C LEU A 96 -14.72 -28.09 10.72
N TRP A 97 -13.71 -28.67 11.37
CA TRP A 97 -12.86 -29.68 10.74
C TRP A 97 -13.65 -30.87 10.20
N GLY A 98 -14.62 -31.37 10.98
CA GLY A 98 -15.54 -32.42 10.53
C GLY A 98 -16.30 -32.01 9.26
N LEU A 99 -16.93 -30.83 9.26
CA LEU A 99 -17.66 -30.31 8.10
C LEU A 99 -16.76 -30.10 6.86
N LEU A 100 -15.55 -29.59 7.05
CA LEU A 100 -14.58 -29.40 5.96
C LEU A 100 -14.12 -30.74 5.36
N SER A 101 -13.94 -31.76 6.20
CA SER A 101 -13.56 -33.11 5.75
C SER A 101 -14.64 -33.80 4.91
N GLU A 102 -15.90 -33.40 5.06
CA GLU A 102 -17.03 -33.93 4.29
C GLU A 102 -17.19 -33.28 2.91
N ILE A 103 -16.52 -32.16 2.60
CA ILE A 103 -16.66 -31.45 1.32
C ILE A 103 -16.51 -32.38 0.11
N PRO A 104 -15.52 -33.28 0.03
CA PRO A 104 -15.38 -34.20 -1.12
C PRO A 104 -16.56 -35.17 -1.27
N ASN A 105 -17.24 -35.51 -0.17
CA ASN A 105 -18.36 -36.46 -0.15
C ASN A 105 -19.71 -35.78 -0.37
N ARG A 106 -19.77 -34.46 -0.33
CA ARG A 106 -20.95 -33.68 -0.72
C ARG A 106 -20.99 -33.60 -2.24
N THR A 107 -21.34 -34.71 -2.88
CA THR A 107 -21.83 -34.68 -4.26
C THR A 107 -23.03 -33.75 -4.30
N SER A 108 -23.00 -32.73 -5.16
CA SER A 108 -24.08 -31.79 -5.39
C SER A 108 -25.32 -32.50 -5.94
N ALA A 109 -26.08 -33.16 -5.07
CA ALA A 109 -27.47 -33.51 -5.33
C ALA A 109 -28.31 -32.28 -4.99
N THR A 110 -28.25 -31.25 -5.84
CA THR A 110 -29.22 -30.16 -5.80
C THR A 110 -30.20 -30.38 -6.94
N THR A 111 -31.26 -31.14 -6.66
CA THR A 111 -32.60 -30.80 -7.14
C THR A 111 -32.91 -29.39 -6.61
N PRO A 112 -33.45 -28.47 -7.42
CA PRO A 112 -33.61 -27.07 -7.00
C PRO A 112 -34.74 -26.96 -5.97
N GLU A 113 -34.38 -26.88 -4.70
CA GLU A 113 -35.27 -26.33 -3.67
C GLU A 113 -34.46 -25.33 -2.83
N ASP A 114 -34.90 -24.08 -2.86
CA ASP A 114 -34.25 -22.91 -2.27
C ASP A 114 -34.06 -23.05 -0.75
N PRO A 115 -32.81 -23.07 -0.23
CA PRO A 115 -32.59 -22.97 1.20
C PRO A 115 -32.33 -21.50 1.59
N LYS A 116 -33.18 -21.00 2.50
CA LYS A 116 -33.03 -19.73 3.22
C LYS A 116 -31.62 -19.62 3.85
N PRO A 117 -30.86 -18.52 3.63
CA PRO A 117 -29.52 -18.38 4.18
C PRO A 117 -29.55 -18.27 5.72
N PRO A 118 -28.55 -18.86 6.42
CA PRO A 118 -28.43 -18.74 7.87
C PRO A 118 -28.08 -17.31 8.30
N PRO A 119 -28.36 -16.93 9.56
CA PRO A 119 -28.26 -15.55 10.06
C PRO A 119 -26.81 -15.00 10.20
N PHE A 120 -25.81 -15.76 9.78
CA PHE A 120 -24.40 -15.35 9.80
C PHE A 120 -23.89 -15.24 8.36
N ALA A 121 -24.29 -14.20 7.63
CA ALA A 121 -23.47 -13.50 6.64
C ALA A 121 -24.29 -12.41 5.93
N ASP A 122 -24.35 -11.22 6.51
CA ASP A 122 -24.51 -9.98 5.73
C ASP A 122 -23.17 -9.61 5.05
N TRP A 123 -22.53 -10.57 4.39
CA TRP A 123 -21.41 -10.29 3.51
C TRP A 123 -21.96 -9.88 2.15
N GLN A 124 -22.07 -8.57 1.92
CA GLN A 124 -22.36 -8.05 0.59
C GLN A 124 -21.10 -8.15 -0.29
N PRO A 125 -21.08 -8.97 -1.35
CA PRO A 125 -20.00 -8.92 -2.31
C PRO A 125 -20.06 -7.57 -3.03
N ARG A 126 -19.11 -6.68 -2.72
CA ARG A 126 -18.94 -5.44 -3.49
C ARG A 126 -18.69 -5.83 -4.95
N GLY A 127 -19.64 -5.44 -5.79
CA GLY A 127 -19.74 -5.87 -7.17
C GLY A 127 -18.43 -5.69 -7.93
N TRP A 128 -17.98 -6.79 -8.53
CA TRP A 128 -16.92 -6.81 -9.52
C TRP A 128 -17.34 -5.95 -10.73
N ARG A 129 -16.92 -4.68 -10.74
CA ARG A 129 -17.05 -3.81 -11.90
C ARG A 129 -16.07 -4.32 -12.96
N LYS A 130 -16.58 -4.98 -14.00
CA LYS A 130 -15.81 -5.27 -15.22
C LYS A 130 -15.25 -3.95 -15.76
N ARG A 131 -13.93 -3.75 -15.67
CA ARG A 131 -13.24 -2.74 -16.49
C ARG A 131 -13.33 -3.19 -17.94
N ARG A 132 -13.96 -2.35 -18.77
CA ARG A 132 -13.86 -2.40 -20.23
C ARG A 132 -12.45 -2.05 -20.68
#